data_AF-A0A397T790-F1
#
_entry.id   AF-A0A397T790-F1
#
_cell.length_a   1.000
_cell.length_b   1.000
_cell.length_c   1.000
_cell.angle_alpha   90.00
_cell.angle_beta   90.00
_cell.angle_gamma   90.00
#
_symmetry.space_group_name_H-M   'P 1'
#
loop_
_entity.id
_entity.type
_entity.pdbx_description
1 polymer ?
#
loop_
_entity_poly.entity_id
_entity_poly.type
_entity_poly.pdbx_seq_one_letter_code
_entity_poly.pdbx_strand_id
1 'polypeptide(L)'
;TNPPDGVLIFRFIESLTYPNSGYLDSQIVEYARKNSRKCYKQATSKGDRPWNEIAQEKENEEKAKAELPRLHAVVFDFAAVSIIDSTGVQALVDIRKELNKYADQHVEFHFANIINENIEESLLVAGFGSLSGGDLDSGHGDTENNARSINDEESIKEGTEEIICSPKKFFHLTLDEAVAAATNTSF
;
A
#
# COMPACT_ATOMS: atom_id res chain seq x y z
N THR A 1 -9.67 -14.68 -12.17
CA THR A 1 -8.67 -13.96 -12.99
C THR A 1 -7.38 -13.92 -12.21
N ASN A 2 -6.25 -14.31 -12.80
CA ASN A 2 -4.97 -14.21 -12.10
C ASN A 2 -4.57 -12.73 -12.00
N PRO A 3 -3.98 -12.29 -10.88
CA PRO A 3 -3.51 -10.92 -10.74
C PRO A 3 -2.44 -10.62 -11.81
N PRO A 4 -2.38 -9.37 -12.32
CA PRO A 4 -1.31 -8.93 -13.21
C PRO A 4 0.07 -9.06 -12.57
N ASP A 5 1.10 -9.23 -13.40
CA ASP A 5 2.48 -9.37 -12.94
C ASP A 5 2.92 -8.15 -12.12
N GLY A 6 3.51 -8.39 -10.95
CA GLY A 6 3.98 -7.34 -10.05
C GLY A 6 2.89 -6.63 -9.24
N VAL A 7 1.63 -7.05 -9.37
CA VAL A 7 0.51 -6.59 -8.54
C VAL A 7 0.11 -7.71 -7.57
N LEU A 8 0.09 -7.42 -6.27
CA LEU A 8 -0.38 -8.36 -5.25
C LEU A 8 -1.72 -7.91 -4.71
N ILE A 9 -2.67 -8.84 -4.60
CA ILE A 9 -4.02 -8.59 -4.09
C ILE A 9 -4.18 -9.33 -2.77
N PHE A 10 -4.54 -8.60 -1.72
CA PHE A 10 -4.82 -9.15 -0.40
C PHE A 10 -6.25 -8.84 0.00
N ARG A 11 -6.99 -9.88 0.40
CA ARG A 11 -8.33 -9.75 0.94
C ARG A 11 -8.31 -10.01 2.42
N PHE A 12 -8.76 -9.02 3.20
CA PHE A 12 -8.96 -9.20 4.63
C PHE A 12 -10.22 -10.02 4.89
N ILE A 13 -10.18 -10.83 5.94
CA ILE A 13 -11.32 -11.64 6.39
C ILE A 13 -11.99 -11.07 7.65
N GLU A 14 -11.28 -10.18 8.36
CA GLU A 14 -11.69 -9.61 9.63
C GLU A 14 -11.19 -8.17 9.75
N SER A 15 -11.69 -7.46 10.78
CA SER A 15 -11.26 -6.09 11.11
C SER A 15 -9.79 -6.01 11.47
N LEU A 16 -9.13 -4.89 11.18
CA LEU A 16 -7.70 -4.71 11.40
C LEU A 16 -7.45 -3.96 12.71
N THR A 17 -7.12 -4.69 13.76
CA THR A 17 -7.02 -4.19 15.14
C THR A 17 -5.74 -4.66 15.83
N TYR A 18 -5.42 -4.12 17.00
CA TYR A 18 -4.21 -4.48 17.76
C TYR A 18 -3.98 -5.99 17.93
N PRO A 19 -4.99 -6.83 18.28
CA PRO A 19 -4.76 -8.25 18.52
C PRO A 19 -4.30 -9.05 17.28
N ASN A 20 -4.68 -8.63 16.08
CA ASN A 20 -4.42 -9.38 14.84
C ASN A 20 -3.48 -8.67 13.87
N SER A 21 -3.28 -7.36 14.00
CA SER A 21 -2.49 -6.55 13.07
C SER A 21 -1.07 -7.06 12.87
N GLY A 22 -0.36 -7.42 13.96
CA GLY A 22 1.02 -7.93 13.86
C GLY A 22 1.14 -9.27 13.12
N TYR A 23 0.11 -10.13 13.23
CA TYR A 23 0.06 -11.39 12.49
C TYR A 23 -0.22 -11.15 11.01
N LEU A 24 -1.14 -10.23 10.69
CA LEU A 24 -1.46 -9.87 9.30
C LEU A 24 -0.28 -9.20 8.60
N ASP A 25 0.41 -8.28 9.27
CA ASP A 25 1.63 -7.63 8.79
C ASP A 25 2.69 -8.66 8.36
N SER A 26 3.07 -9.54 9.30
CA SER A 26 4.07 -10.57 9.04
C SER A 26 3.71 -11.46 7.85
N GLN A 27 2.44 -11.89 7.75
CA GLN A 27 1.98 -12.73 6.66
C GLN A 27 1.96 -12.01 5.31
N ILE A 28 1.51 -10.76 5.27
CA ILE A 28 1.45 -9.96 4.04
C ILE A 28 2.87 -9.77 3.50
N VAL A 29 3.81 -9.40 4.37
CA VAL A 29 5.22 -9.21 4.03
C VAL A 29 5.85 -10.51 3.56
N GLU A 30 5.65 -11.61 4.28
CA GLU A 30 6.19 -12.91 3.89
C GLU A 30 5.65 -13.37 2.53
N TYR A 31 4.35 -13.25 2.32
CA TYR A 31 3.72 -13.58 1.05
C TYR A 31 4.25 -12.71 -0.09
N ALA A 32 4.40 -11.40 0.13
CA ALA A 32 4.97 -10.50 -0.85
C ALA A 32 6.41 -10.86 -1.21
N ARG A 33 7.26 -11.18 -0.23
CA ARG A 33 8.64 -11.62 -0.43
C ARG A 33 8.78 -12.97 -1.11
N LYS A 34 7.74 -13.81 -1.04
CA LYS A 34 7.69 -15.11 -1.69
C LYS A 34 7.28 -15.00 -3.16
N ASN A 35 6.40 -14.05 -3.49
CA ASN A 35 5.83 -13.88 -4.82
C ASN A 35 6.41 -12.71 -5.63
N SER A 36 7.43 -12.02 -5.10
CA SER A 36 8.09 -10.93 -5.82
C SER A 36 9.60 -11.01 -5.70
N ARG A 37 10.28 -10.35 -6.64
CA ARG A 37 11.74 -10.26 -6.67
C ARG A 37 12.26 -9.22 -5.68
N LYS A 38 13.28 -9.61 -4.91
CA LYS A 38 14.10 -8.70 -4.10
C LYS A 38 14.93 -7.80 -5.00
N CYS A 39 14.82 -6.49 -4.86
CA CYS A 39 15.58 -5.53 -5.67
C CYS A 39 16.60 -4.73 -4.86
N TYR A 40 16.50 -4.71 -3.53
CA TYR A 40 17.49 -4.04 -2.69
C TYR A 40 18.86 -4.71 -2.77
N LYS A 41 19.88 -3.91 -3.06
CA LYS A 41 21.27 -4.36 -3.17
C LYS A 41 21.87 -4.56 -1.79
N GLN A 42 22.23 -5.79 -1.46
CA GLN A 42 23.04 -6.06 -0.28
C GLN A 42 24.48 -5.57 -0.48
N ALA A 43 25.14 -5.22 0.64
CA ALA A 43 26.53 -4.81 0.62
C ALA A 43 27.41 -5.94 0.08
N THR A 44 28.14 -5.66 -1.00
CA THR A 44 28.98 -6.64 -1.68
C THR A 44 30.22 -7.00 -0.86
N SER A 45 30.80 -6.03 -0.16
CA SER A 45 31.98 -6.20 0.71
C SER A 45 31.66 -7.03 1.95
N LYS A 46 32.57 -7.94 2.35
CA LYS A 46 32.42 -8.75 3.57
C LYS A 46 32.41 -7.92 4.86
N GLY A 47 33.08 -6.76 4.86
CA GLY A 47 33.17 -5.88 6.05
C GLY A 47 31.92 -5.03 6.27
N ASP A 48 31.17 -4.74 5.20
CA ASP A 48 29.98 -3.88 5.24
C ASP A 48 28.68 -4.68 5.49
N ARG A 49 28.79 -6.02 5.59
CA ARG A 49 27.65 -6.89 5.86
C ARG A 49 27.34 -6.91 7.36
N PRO A 50 26.05 -6.86 7.74
CA PRO A 50 25.65 -7.10 9.11
C PRO A 50 26.13 -8.48 9.58
N TRP A 51 26.57 -8.57 10.83
CA TRP A 51 27.11 -9.80 11.43
C TRP A 51 26.15 -11.01 11.41
N ASN A 52 24.85 -10.76 11.14
CA ASN A 52 23.79 -11.77 11.05
C ASN A 52 23.58 -12.39 9.66
N GLU A 53 24.33 -11.99 8.63
CA GLU A 53 24.09 -12.45 7.26
C GLU A 53 25.07 -13.54 6.80
N ILE A 54 24.60 -14.79 6.71
CA ILE A 54 25.35 -15.89 6.07
C ILE A 54 25.23 -15.76 4.55
N ALA A 55 26.37 -15.64 3.87
CA ALA A 55 26.41 -15.28 2.44
C ALA A 55 25.84 -16.34 1.48
N GLN A 56 25.98 -17.63 1.80
CA GLN A 56 25.71 -18.71 0.84
C GLN A 56 24.23 -19.05 0.69
N GLU A 57 23.44 -19.00 1.77
CA GLU A 57 22.01 -19.31 1.74
C GLU A 57 21.24 -18.26 0.92
N LYS A 58 21.60 -16.98 1.08
CA LYS A 58 20.94 -15.87 0.37
C LYS A 58 21.17 -15.90 -1.15
N GLU A 59 22.35 -16.29 -1.63
CA GLU A 59 22.65 -16.28 -3.07
C GLU A 59 21.80 -17.30 -3.84
N ASN A 60 21.53 -18.46 -3.26
CA ASN A 60 20.67 -19.48 -3.87
C ASN A 60 19.20 -19.04 -3.91
N GLU A 61 18.71 -18.42 -2.83
CA GLU A 61 17.36 -17.87 -2.77
C GLU A 61 17.17 -16.70 -3.74
N GLU A 62 18.17 -15.83 -3.88
CA GLU A 62 18.12 -14.69 -4.79
C GLU A 62 18.08 -15.13 -6.25
N LYS A 63 18.83 -16.18 -6.62
CA LYS A 63 18.77 -16.77 -7.96
C LYS A 63 17.39 -17.35 -8.28
N ALA A 64 16.78 -18.07 -7.33
CA ALA A 64 15.44 -18.61 -7.50
C ALA A 64 14.37 -17.51 -7.61
N LYS A 65 14.55 -16.38 -6.91
CA LYS A 65 13.62 -15.25 -6.94
C LYS A 65 13.86 -14.26 -8.08
N ALA A 66 14.95 -14.40 -8.84
CA ALA A 66 15.27 -13.51 -9.96
C ALA A 66 14.24 -13.62 -11.10
N GLU A 67 13.59 -14.77 -11.23
CA GLU A 67 12.54 -15.06 -12.22
C GLU A 67 11.18 -14.46 -11.87
N LEU A 68 10.98 -14.01 -10.62
CA LEU A 68 9.73 -13.40 -10.18
C LEU A 68 9.61 -11.95 -10.66
N PRO A 69 8.38 -11.44 -10.87
CA PRO A 69 8.17 -10.04 -11.21
C PRO A 69 8.56 -9.13 -10.04
N ARG A 70 8.90 -7.88 -10.35
CA ARG A 70 9.14 -6.84 -9.35
C ARG A 70 7.81 -6.40 -8.76
N LEU A 71 7.76 -6.16 -7.44
CA LEU A 71 6.55 -5.68 -6.77
C LEU A 71 6.32 -4.20 -7.06
N HIS A 72 5.24 -3.86 -7.76
CA HIS A 72 4.91 -2.48 -8.15
C HIS A 72 3.75 -1.92 -7.36
N ALA A 73 2.70 -2.72 -7.18
CA ALA A 73 1.51 -2.28 -6.47
C ALA A 73 0.96 -3.38 -5.57
N VAL A 74 0.34 -2.95 -4.49
CA VAL A 74 -0.42 -3.79 -3.57
C VAL A 74 -1.85 -3.26 -3.50
N VAL A 75 -2.80 -4.15 -3.73
CA VAL A 75 -4.23 -3.86 -3.64
C VAL A 75 -4.78 -4.57 -2.42
N PHE A 76 -5.38 -3.81 -1.52
CA PHE A 76 -6.07 -4.34 -0.35
C PHE A 76 -7.59 -4.27 -0.54
N ASP A 77 -8.25 -5.41 -0.41
CA ASP A 77 -9.70 -5.55 -0.39
C ASP A 77 -10.20 -5.50 1.07
N PHE A 78 -10.88 -4.40 1.41
CA PHE A 78 -11.41 -4.07 2.73
C PHE A 78 -12.88 -4.47 2.92
N ALA A 79 -13.47 -5.26 2.01
CA ALA A 79 -14.89 -5.61 2.07
C ALA A 79 -15.33 -6.23 3.41
N ALA A 80 -14.44 -6.95 4.11
CA ALA A 80 -14.72 -7.56 5.41
C ALA A 80 -14.25 -6.73 6.62
N VAL A 81 -13.56 -5.61 6.40
CA VAL A 81 -13.00 -4.77 7.46
C VAL A 81 -14.06 -3.78 7.93
N SER A 82 -14.58 -3.99 9.14
CA SER A 82 -15.57 -3.07 9.73
C SER A 82 -14.96 -1.97 10.58
N ILE A 83 -13.84 -2.27 11.26
CA ILE A 83 -13.17 -1.34 12.18
C ILE A 83 -11.67 -1.42 11.93
N ILE A 84 -11.01 -0.26 12.00
CA ILE A 84 -9.55 -0.15 12.07
C ILE A 84 -9.17 0.65 13.32
N ASP A 85 -8.13 0.23 14.03
CA ASP A 85 -7.55 1.02 15.12
C ASP A 85 -6.18 1.60 14.74
N SER A 86 -5.60 2.41 15.62
CA SER A 86 -4.30 3.05 15.37
C SER A 86 -3.17 2.04 15.15
N THR A 87 -3.25 0.86 15.77
CA THR A 87 -2.23 -0.18 15.59
C THR A 87 -2.38 -0.85 14.23
N GLY A 88 -3.61 -1.10 13.78
CA GLY A 88 -3.91 -1.61 12.46
C GLY A 88 -3.42 -0.68 11.35
N VAL A 89 -3.68 0.62 11.49
CA VAL A 89 -3.14 1.64 10.58
C VAL A 89 -1.61 1.64 10.59
N GLN A 90 -0.99 1.59 11.77
CA GLN A 90 0.47 1.56 11.90
C GLN A 90 1.07 0.33 11.22
N ALA A 91 0.45 -0.84 11.37
CA ALA A 91 0.87 -2.06 10.69
C ALA A 91 0.88 -1.88 9.16
N LEU A 92 -0.13 -1.24 8.57
CA LEU A 92 -0.13 -0.94 7.13
C LEU A 92 1.01 0.01 6.73
N VAL A 93 1.33 0.99 7.57
CA VAL A 93 2.47 1.90 7.34
C VAL A 93 3.80 1.14 7.38
N ASP A 94 3.93 0.19 8.28
CA ASP A 94 5.12 -0.64 8.43
C ASP A 94 5.28 -1.60 7.25
N ILE A 95 4.20 -2.25 6.79
CA ILE A 95 4.15 -3.01 5.53
C ILE A 95 4.65 -2.14 4.37
N ARG A 96 4.14 -0.91 4.25
CA ARG A 96 4.56 0.01 3.17
C ARG A 96 6.07 0.27 3.22
N LYS A 97 6.62 0.58 4.39
CA LYS A 97 8.06 0.81 4.55
C LYS A 97 8.87 -0.44 4.19
N GLU A 98 8.43 -1.60 4.64
CA GLU A 98 9.13 -2.87 4.42
C GLU A 98 9.10 -3.30 2.94
N LEU A 99 7.95 -3.17 2.27
CA LEU A 99 7.81 -3.50 0.86
C LEU A 99 8.54 -2.50 -0.04
N ASN A 100 8.49 -1.20 0.26
CA ASN A 100 9.28 -0.19 -0.46
C ASN A 100 10.77 -0.48 -0.36
N LYS A 101 11.25 -0.79 0.85
CA LYS A 101 12.65 -1.17 1.06
C LYS A 101 13.01 -2.46 0.33
N TYR A 102 12.13 -3.46 0.32
CA TYR A 102 12.37 -4.73 -0.35
C TYR A 102 12.44 -4.61 -1.89
N ALA A 103 11.51 -3.84 -2.45
CA ALA A 103 11.39 -3.60 -3.88
C ALA A 103 12.35 -2.51 -4.41
N ASP A 104 13.04 -1.79 -3.52
CA ASP A 104 13.92 -0.65 -3.83
C ASP A 104 13.24 0.38 -4.76
N GLN A 105 11.94 0.58 -4.54
CA GLN A 105 11.10 1.54 -5.25
C GLN A 105 9.88 1.92 -4.40
N HIS A 106 9.18 2.96 -4.81
CA HIS A 106 7.88 3.29 -4.26
C HIS A 106 6.83 2.29 -4.78
N VAL A 107 6.32 1.45 -3.89
CA VAL A 107 5.21 0.53 -4.17
C VAL A 107 3.91 1.29 -3.97
N GLU A 108 3.02 1.23 -4.96
CA GLU A 108 1.70 1.86 -4.87
C GLU A 108 0.77 1.03 -3.98
N PHE A 109 0.00 1.70 -3.12
CA PHE A 109 -0.96 1.08 -2.22
C PHE A 109 -2.36 1.51 -2.59
N HIS A 110 -3.17 0.56 -3.06
CA HIS A 110 -4.56 0.79 -3.44
C HIS A 110 -5.48 0.10 -2.44
N PHE A 111 -6.59 0.75 -2.14
CA PHE A 111 -7.61 0.24 -1.25
C PHE A 111 -8.93 0.12 -2.01
N ALA A 112 -9.55 -1.04 -1.94
CA ALA A 112 -10.82 -1.35 -2.57
C ALA A 112 -11.87 -1.69 -1.51
N ASN A 113 -13.14 -1.46 -1.83
CA ASN A 113 -14.28 -1.90 -1.03
C ASN A 113 -14.27 -1.37 0.42
N ILE A 114 -13.80 -0.13 0.63
CA ILE A 114 -13.95 0.54 1.93
C ILE A 114 -15.41 1.00 2.06
N ILE A 115 -16.10 0.48 3.08
CA ILE A 115 -17.50 0.82 3.35
C ILE A 115 -17.60 2.05 4.27
N ASN A 116 -16.63 2.21 5.18
CA ASN A 116 -16.67 3.21 6.25
C ASN A 116 -15.73 4.38 5.97
N GLU A 117 -16.28 5.59 5.91
CA GLU A 117 -15.52 6.83 5.71
C GLU A 117 -14.43 7.03 6.79
N ASN A 118 -14.71 6.66 8.05
CA ASN A 118 -13.73 6.75 9.13
C ASN A 118 -12.44 5.95 8.87
N ILE A 119 -12.56 4.79 8.20
CA ILE A 119 -11.40 3.98 7.81
C ILE A 119 -10.62 4.70 6.72
N GLU A 120 -11.32 5.24 5.74
CA GLU A 120 -10.73 6.02 4.65
C GLU A 120 -10.00 7.27 5.16
N GLU A 121 -10.60 8.02 6.09
CA GLU A 121 -9.97 9.17 6.75
C GLU A 121 -8.73 8.75 7.55
N SER A 122 -8.82 7.65 8.30
CA SER A 122 -7.67 7.13 9.08
C SER A 122 -6.49 6.77 8.17
N LEU A 123 -6.78 6.15 7.01
CA LEU A 123 -5.76 5.84 6.01
C LEU A 123 -5.21 7.11 5.34
N LEU A 124 -6.06 8.09 5.05
CA LEU A 124 -5.64 9.37 4.49
C LEU A 124 -4.69 10.13 5.42
N VAL A 125 -5.02 10.18 6.72
CA VAL A 125 -4.18 10.81 7.77
C VAL A 125 -2.84 10.07 7.94
N ALA A 126 -2.83 8.74 7.77
CA ALA A 126 -1.59 7.95 7.77
C ALA A 126 -0.73 8.14 6.50
N GLY A 127 -1.18 9.00 5.58
CA GLY A 127 -0.47 9.34 4.35
C GLY A 127 -0.66 8.32 3.24
N PHE A 128 -1.72 7.52 3.27
CA PHE A 128 -2.18 6.80 2.08
C PHE A 128 -3.04 7.74 1.23
N GLY A 129 -2.98 7.64 -0.10
CA GLY A 129 -3.82 8.48 -0.98
C GLY A 129 -3.17 9.72 -1.59
N SER A 130 -2.02 10.18 -1.09
CA SER A 130 -1.30 11.33 -1.67
C SER A 130 -0.14 10.87 -2.53
N LEU A 131 -0.11 11.30 -3.79
CA LEU A 131 1.07 11.16 -4.68
C LEU A 131 2.20 12.14 -4.37
N SER A 132 1.97 13.10 -3.47
CA SER A 132 2.98 14.10 -3.17
C SER A 132 4.02 13.52 -2.23
N GLY A 133 5.04 12.91 -2.84
CA GLY A 133 6.25 12.46 -2.17
C GLY A 133 6.84 13.54 -1.27
N GLY A 134 7.20 13.12 -0.08
CA GLY A 134 7.91 13.90 0.91
C GLY A 134 7.96 13.08 2.17
N ASP A 135 9.08 12.38 2.36
CA ASP A 135 9.45 11.76 3.63
C ASP A 135 9.41 12.83 4.72
N LEU A 136 8.26 13.03 5.34
CA LEU A 136 8.15 13.72 6.62
C LEU A 136 8.45 12.67 7.68
N ASP A 137 9.74 12.61 8.02
CA ASP A 137 10.24 12.05 9.26
C ASP A 137 9.32 12.44 10.42
N SER A 138 9.03 11.48 11.29
CA SER A 138 8.10 11.60 12.40
C SER A 138 8.71 12.47 13.51
N GLY A 139 8.80 13.78 13.29
CA GLY A 139 9.09 14.78 14.30
C GLY A 139 7.80 15.41 14.82
N HIS A 140 7.60 15.41 16.14
CA HIS A 140 6.57 16.19 16.82
C HIS A 140 6.47 17.63 16.28
N GLY A 141 5.27 18.08 15.90
CA GLY A 141 4.99 19.48 15.56
C GLY A 141 3.59 19.71 14.98
N ASP A 142 2.67 20.13 15.83
CA ASP A 142 1.57 21.09 15.61
C ASP A 142 1.00 21.23 14.19
N THR A 143 -0.16 20.62 13.93
CA THR A 143 -0.98 20.94 12.74
C THR A 143 -1.96 22.07 13.07
N GLU A 144 -1.56 23.30 12.77
CA GLU A 144 -2.48 24.44 12.70
C GLU A 144 -3.33 24.40 11.42
N ASN A 145 -4.63 24.59 11.64
CA ASN A 145 -5.72 24.93 10.74
C ASN A 145 -5.35 25.53 9.38
N ASN A 146 -5.96 25.00 8.32
CA ASN A 146 -6.46 25.84 7.23
C ASN A 146 -7.82 25.34 6.73
N ALA A 147 -8.88 25.89 7.33
CA ALA A 147 -10.18 25.98 6.70
C ALA A 147 -10.19 27.19 5.76
N ARG A 148 -10.68 27.01 4.52
CA ARG A 148 -11.51 28.04 3.87
C ARG A 148 -12.34 27.47 2.72
N SER A 149 -13.64 27.69 2.88
CA SER A 149 -14.77 27.49 1.99
C SER A 149 -14.69 28.31 0.71
N ILE A 150 -15.27 27.80 -0.38
CA ILE A 150 -15.90 28.59 -1.43
C ILE A 150 -17.22 27.89 -1.79
N ASN A 151 -18.33 28.58 -1.53
CA ASN A 151 -19.65 28.30 -2.10
C ASN A 151 -19.69 28.89 -3.51
N ASP A 152 -20.37 28.27 -4.47
CA ASP A 152 -21.14 28.96 -5.51
C ASP A 152 -22.17 28.01 -6.17
N GLU A 153 -23.28 28.62 -6.57
CA GLU A 153 -24.61 28.05 -6.85
C GLU A 153 -24.77 27.15 -8.09
N GLU A 154 -25.88 26.43 -8.02
CA GLU A 154 -26.57 25.52 -8.93
C GLU A 154 -26.68 25.92 -10.42
N SER A 155 -26.52 24.94 -11.31
CA SER A 155 -27.11 24.93 -12.65
C SER A 155 -27.26 23.48 -13.14
N ILE A 156 -28.51 22.98 -13.12
CA ILE A 156 -28.90 21.66 -13.62
C ILE A 156 -28.73 21.59 -15.15
N LYS A 157 -27.95 20.61 -15.63
CA LYS A 157 -28.10 20.01 -16.97
C LYS A 157 -27.87 18.51 -16.93
N GLU A 158 -28.64 17.86 -17.79
CA GLU A 158 -29.08 16.47 -17.83
C GLU A 158 -28.08 15.54 -18.56
N GLY A 159 -27.97 14.29 -18.10
CA GLY A 159 -27.67 13.12 -18.93
C GLY A 159 -26.23 12.92 -19.41
N THR A 160 -25.39 12.31 -18.57
CA THR A 160 -24.53 11.16 -18.89
C THR A 160 -24.19 10.53 -17.54
N GLU A 161 -24.28 9.20 -17.39
CA GLU A 161 -23.80 8.54 -16.16
C GLU A 161 -22.29 8.75 -16.06
N GLU A 162 -21.89 9.83 -15.40
CA GLU A 162 -20.53 10.08 -15.03
C GLU A 162 -20.13 8.96 -14.07
N ILE A 163 -19.20 8.12 -14.53
CA ILE A 163 -18.45 7.23 -13.66
C ILE A 163 -17.89 8.15 -12.57
N ILE A 164 -18.42 8.03 -11.35
CA ILE A 164 -17.90 8.72 -10.17
C ILE A 164 -16.52 8.10 -9.93
N CYS A 165 -15.53 8.58 -10.67
CA CYS A 165 -14.13 8.35 -10.41
C CYS A 165 -13.92 8.98 -9.05
N SER A 166 -13.69 8.15 -8.03
CA SER A 166 -13.51 8.62 -6.67
C SER A 166 -12.45 9.74 -6.69
N PRO A 167 -12.63 10.84 -5.96
CA PRO A 167 -11.70 11.98 -5.96
C PRO A 167 -10.31 11.62 -5.40
N LYS A 168 -10.06 10.34 -5.05
CA LYS A 168 -8.81 9.88 -4.45
C LYS A 168 -8.24 8.72 -5.28
N LYS A 169 -7.16 9.00 -6.03
CA LYS A 169 -6.47 8.09 -6.98
C LYS A 169 -6.23 6.66 -6.47
N PHE A 170 -6.08 6.47 -5.17
CA PHE A 170 -5.73 5.20 -4.54
C PHE A 170 -6.88 4.50 -3.80
N PHE A 171 -8.06 5.10 -3.76
CA PHE A 171 -9.23 4.54 -3.11
C PHE A 171 -10.30 4.25 -4.15
N HIS A 172 -10.73 3.00 -4.20
CA HIS A 172 -11.57 2.47 -5.26
C HIS A 172 -12.82 1.82 -4.66
N LEU A 173 -13.92 1.90 -5.39
CA LEU A 173 -15.18 1.26 -4.96
C LEU A 173 -15.13 -0.24 -5.19
N THR A 174 -14.44 -0.68 -6.24
CA THR A 174 -14.35 -2.08 -6.63
C THR A 174 -12.92 -2.56 -6.75
N LEU A 175 -12.73 -3.87 -6.57
CA LEU A 175 -11.42 -4.51 -6.74
C LEU A 175 -10.91 -4.40 -8.18
N ASP A 176 -11.78 -4.54 -9.17
CA ASP A 176 -11.39 -4.51 -10.59
C ASP A 176 -10.89 -3.12 -11.00
N GLU A 177 -11.55 -2.06 -10.51
CA GLU A 177 -11.09 -0.66 -10.68
C GLU A 177 -9.72 -0.46 -10.03
N ALA A 178 -9.51 -0.99 -8.83
CA ALA A 178 -8.22 -0.89 -8.14
C ALA A 178 -7.09 -1.59 -8.89
N VAL A 179 -7.35 -2.78 -9.42
CA VAL A 179 -6.38 -3.54 -10.23
C VAL A 179 -6.10 -2.80 -11.53
N ALA A 180 -7.13 -2.27 -12.19
CA ALA A 180 -6.95 -1.48 -13.41
C ALA A 180 -6.09 -0.24 -13.15
N ALA A 181 -6.35 0.50 -12.07
CA ALA A 181 -5.57 1.66 -11.67
C ALA A 181 -4.09 1.28 -11.38
N ALA A 182 -3.86 0.18 -10.66
CA ALA A 182 -2.53 -0.35 -10.37
C ALA A 182 -1.75 -0.73 -11.64
N THR A 183 -2.43 -1.22 -12.68
CA THR A 183 -1.79 -1.53 -13.97
C THR A 183 -1.62 -0.33 -14.89
N ASN A 184 -2.48 0.68 -14.78
CA ASN A 184 -2.51 1.84 -15.66
C ASN A 184 -1.50 2.91 -15.27
N THR A 185 -0.99 2.90 -14.04
CA THR A 185 0.23 3.64 -13.69
C THR A 185 1.38 3.05 -14.52
N SER A 186 1.54 3.57 -15.74
CA SER A 186 2.49 3.08 -16.73
C SER A 186 3.92 3.27 -16.23
N PHE A 187 4.68 2.19 -16.27
CA PHE A 187 6.07 2.00 -15.82
C PHE A 187 7.09 2.90 -16.51
#